data_AF-A0A1X7AC16-F1
#
_entry.id   AF-A0A1X7AC16-F1
#
_cell.length_a   1.000
_cell.length_b   1.000
_cell.length_c   1.000
_cell.angle_alpha   90.00
_cell.angle_beta   90.00
_cell.angle_gamma   90.00
#
_symmetry.space_group_name_H-M   'P 1'
#
loop_
_entity.id
_entity.type
_entity.pdbx_description
1 polymer ?
#
loop_
_entity_poly.entity_id
_entity_poly.type
_entity_poly.pdbx_seq_one_letter_code
_entity_poly.pdbx_strand_id
1 'polypeptide(L)'
;MDPHALLTAGLLTVADDDKKLHLLAGTAIALAAREGDMTPLETCLLTLGAGLAKEAWDARGHGDVDFGDAAATAFGCQITLRF
;
A
#
# COMPACT_ATOMS: atom_id res chain seq x y z
N MET A 1 6.87 -13.07 13.80
CA MET A 1 6.48 -11.71 14.21
C MET A 1 5.00 -11.57 13.95
N ASP A 2 4.24 -11.07 14.91
CA ASP A 2 2.79 -10.94 14.79
C ASP A 2 2.47 -9.94 13.65
N PRO A 3 1.69 -10.31 12.62
CA PRO A 3 1.36 -9.41 11.52
C PRO A 3 0.66 -8.13 11.99
N HIS A 4 -0.11 -8.22 13.08
CA HIS A 4 -0.71 -7.05 13.71
C HIS A 4 0.36 -6.12 14.25
N ALA A 5 1.45 -6.65 14.81
CA ALA A 5 2.57 -5.82 15.28
C ALA A 5 3.30 -5.10 14.13
N LEU A 6 3.39 -5.68 12.94
CA LEU A 6 4.00 -5.03 11.77
C LEU A 6 3.10 -3.95 11.16
N LEU A 7 1.80 -4.20 11.04
CA LEU A 7 0.82 -3.20 10.60
C LEU A 7 0.73 -2.05 11.62
N THR A 8 0.65 -2.36 12.91
CA THR A 8 0.59 -1.35 13.98
C THR A 8 1.91 -0.58 14.08
N ALA A 9 3.08 -1.25 13.96
CA ALA A 9 4.36 -0.56 13.93
C ALA A 9 4.48 0.35 12.69
N GLY A 10 4.11 -0.12 11.50
CA GLY A 10 4.08 0.71 10.29
C GLY A 10 3.18 1.93 10.44
N LEU A 11 1.97 1.75 10.97
CA LEU A 11 1.02 2.84 11.24
C LEU A 11 1.49 3.81 12.35
N LEU A 12 2.30 3.35 13.30
CA LEU A 12 2.86 4.18 14.38
C LEU A 12 4.16 4.90 13.97
N THR A 13 4.94 4.36 13.03
CA THR A 13 6.23 4.93 12.58
C THR A 13 6.12 5.82 11.35
N VAL A 14 5.04 5.69 10.57
CA VAL A 14 4.78 6.59 9.45
C VAL A 14 4.31 7.93 10.02
N ALA A 15 5.16 8.95 9.86
CA ALA A 15 5.03 10.25 10.53
C ALA A 15 3.82 11.09 10.09
N ASP A 16 3.16 10.71 9.00
CA ASP A 16 2.08 11.47 8.36
C ASP A 16 0.83 10.59 8.19
N ASP A 17 -0.33 11.11 8.56
CA ASP A 17 -1.62 10.43 8.42
C ASP A 17 -1.96 10.14 6.95
N ASP A 18 -1.51 11.00 6.04
CA ASP A 18 -1.63 10.80 4.60
C ASP A 18 -0.93 9.50 4.14
N LYS A 19 0.33 9.33 4.55
CA LYS A 19 1.11 8.13 4.22
C LYS A 19 0.56 6.86 4.87
N LYS A 20 -0.13 6.96 6.01
CA LYS A 20 -0.86 5.83 6.60
C LYS A 20 -2.04 5.39 5.73
N LEU A 21 -2.78 6.34 5.14
CA LEU A 21 -3.86 6.02 4.20
C LEU A 21 -3.32 5.32 2.95
N HIS A 22 -2.18 5.74 2.43
CA HIS A 22 -1.51 5.06 1.32
C HIS A 22 -1.09 3.63 1.68
N LEU A 23 -0.52 3.42 2.87
CA LEU A 23 -0.19 2.08 3.36
C LEU A 23 -1.44 1.18 3.50
N LEU A 24 -2.53 1.74 4.05
CA LEU A 24 -3.80 1.03 4.18
C LEU A 24 -4.41 0.70 2.82
N ALA A 25 -4.35 1.61 1.86
CA ALA A 25 -4.80 1.38 0.49
C ALA A 25 -4.03 0.23 -0.16
N GLY A 26 -2.70 0.23 -0.04
CA GLY A 26 -1.85 -0.87 -0.48
C GLY A 26 -2.20 -2.21 0.16
N THR A 27 -2.49 -2.20 1.46
CA THR A 27 -2.90 -3.39 2.21
C THR A 27 -4.25 -3.91 1.71
N ALA A 28 -5.22 -3.04 1.48
CA ALA A 28 -6.54 -3.42 0.96
C ALA A 28 -6.43 -4.02 -0.46
N ILE A 29 -5.63 -3.41 -1.34
CA ILE A 29 -5.34 -3.96 -2.67
C ILE A 29 -4.70 -5.35 -2.53
N ALA A 30 -3.76 -5.52 -1.61
CA ALA A 30 -3.09 -6.79 -1.40
C ALA A 30 -4.02 -7.90 -0.89
N LEU A 31 -4.99 -7.55 -0.03
CA LEU A 31 -6.01 -8.49 0.42
C LEU A 31 -6.92 -8.93 -0.74
N ALA A 32 -7.41 -7.97 -1.54
CA ALA A 32 -8.23 -8.26 -2.72
C ALA A 32 -7.48 -9.09 -3.77
N ALA A 33 -6.19 -8.81 -3.98
CA ALA A 33 -5.34 -9.57 -4.90
C ALA A 33 -5.23 -11.05 -4.50
N ARG A 34 -5.06 -11.31 -3.20
CA ARG A 34 -4.95 -12.66 -2.64
C ARG A 34 -6.28 -13.41 -2.66
N GLU A 35 -7.40 -12.73 -2.48
CA GLU A 35 -8.73 -13.31 -2.70
C GLU A 35 -8.94 -13.75 -4.15
N GLY A 36 -8.25 -13.10 -5.10
CA GLY A 36 -8.17 -13.49 -6.50
C GLY A 36 -7.06 -14.50 -6.83
N ASP A 37 -6.53 -15.22 -5.84
CA ASP A 37 -5.46 -16.23 -5.98
C ASP A 37 -4.16 -15.71 -6.63
N MET A 38 -3.87 -14.41 -6.57
CA MET A 38 -2.60 -13.87 -7.07
C MET A 38 -1.42 -14.33 -6.21
N THR A 39 -0.30 -14.60 -6.87
CA THR A 39 0.96 -14.88 -6.19
C THR A 39 1.44 -13.68 -5.37
N PRO A 40 2.34 -13.88 -4.39
CA PRO A 40 2.92 -12.77 -3.62
C PRO A 40 3.60 -11.72 -4.50
N LEU A 41 4.26 -12.15 -5.59
CA LEU A 41 4.92 -11.23 -6.52
C LEU A 41 3.91 -10.41 -7.32
N GLU A 42 2.87 -11.04 -7.87
CA GLU A 42 1.78 -10.35 -8.59
C GLU A 42 1.07 -9.36 -7.66
N THR A 43 0.83 -9.75 -6.41
CA THR A 43 0.24 -8.88 -5.40
C THR A 43 1.08 -7.62 -5.17
N CYS A 44 2.40 -7.75 -4.99
CA CYS A 44 3.28 -6.60 -4.80
C CYS A 44 3.43 -5.75 -6.06
N LEU A 45 3.43 -6.35 -7.24
CA LEU A 45 3.43 -5.61 -8.50
C LEU A 45 2.13 -4.82 -8.67
N LEU A 46 1.00 -5.37 -8.24
CA LEU A 46 -0.29 -4.69 -8.28
C LEU A 46 -0.34 -3.50 -7.33
N THR A 47 0.13 -3.63 -6.08
CA THR A 47 0.17 -2.50 -5.14
C THR A 47 1.12 -1.39 -5.61
N LEU A 48 2.29 -1.76 -6.14
CA LEU A 48 3.22 -0.81 -6.74
C LEU A 48 2.59 -0.11 -7.95
N GLY A 49 1.97 -0.88 -8.85
CA GLY A 49 1.29 -0.36 -10.02
C GLY A 49 0.16 0.61 -9.66
N ALA A 50 -0.61 0.30 -8.63
CA ALA A 50 -1.67 1.19 -8.12
C ALA A 50 -1.10 2.51 -7.57
N GLY A 51 -0.01 2.44 -6.80
CA GLY A 51 0.69 3.65 -6.32
C GLY A 51 1.17 4.52 -7.48
N LEU A 52 1.87 3.93 -8.45
CA LEU A 52 2.33 4.65 -9.64
C LEU A 52 1.18 5.22 -10.49
N ALA A 53 0.06 4.50 -10.59
CA ALA A 53 -1.12 4.96 -11.32
C ALA A 53 -1.77 6.18 -10.65
N LYS A 54 -1.82 6.22 -9.31
CA LYS A 54 -2.26 7.41 -8.56
C LYS A 54 -1.33 8.59 -8.82
N GLU A 55 -0.01 8.41 -8.76
CA GLU A 55 0.93 9.51 -9.04
C GLU A 55 0.82 10.03 -10.48
N ALA A 56 0.60 9.14 -11.44
CA ALA A 56 0.35 9.53 -12.83
C ALA A 56 -0.98 10.27 -13.02
N TRP A 57 -1.97 10.01 -12.17
CA TRP A 57 -3.23 10.74 -12.11
C TRP A 57 -3.02 12.14 -11.53
N ASP A 58 -2.30 12.25 -10.42
CA ASP A 58 -2.03 13.53 -9.76
C ASP A 58 -1.18 14.46 -10.63
N ALA A 59 -0.22 13.91 -11.38
CA ALA A 59 0.56 14.65 -12.38
C ALA A 59 -0.30 15.34 -13.47
N ARG A 60 -1.58 14.98 -13.59
CA ARG A 60 -2.55 15.61 -14.51
C ARG A 60 -3.39 16.70 -13.83
N GLY A 61 -3.04 17.11 -12.61
CA GLY A 61 -3.70 18.16 -11.85
C GLY A 61 -4.81 17.65 -10.92
N HIS A 62 -4.79 16.37 -10.55
CA HIS A 62 -5.76 15.77 -9.63
C HIS A 62 -5.29 15.70 -8.18
N GLY A 63 -4.05 16.10 -7.92
CA GLY A 63 -3.41 16.10 -6.60
C GLY A 63 -1.95 16.51 -6.72
N ASP A 64 -1.19 16.27 -5.65
CA ASP A 64 0.25 16.49 -5.61
C ASP A 64 0.99 15.19 -5.87
N VAL A 65 2.01 15.25 -6.74
CA VAL A 65 2.87 14.09 -7.00
C VAL A 65 3.83 13.91 -5.83
N ASP A 66 3.75 12.76 -5.18
CA ASP A 66 4.60 12.38 -4.06
C ASP A 66 5.04 10.92 -4.18
N PHE A 67 6.34 10.70 -4.39
CA PHE A 67 6.92 9.36 -4.42
C PHE A 67 6.76 8.59 -3.10
N GLY A 68 6.57 9.29 -1.98
CA GLY A 68 6.24 8.70 -0.68
C GLY A 68 4.91 7.95 -0.69
N ASP A 69 3.91 8.44 -1.44
CA ASP A 69 2.59 7.80 -1.57
C ASP A 69 2.68 6.49 -2.34
N ALA A 70 3.41 6.51 -3.46
CA ALA A 70 3.66 5.31 -4.24
C ALA A 70 4.41 4.26 -3.42
N ALA A 71 5.44 4.67 -2.66
CA ALA A 71 6.21 3.78 -1.81
C ALA A 71 5.37 3.20 -0.65
N ALA A 72 4.58 4.03 0.04
CA ALA A 72 3.69 3.60 1.11
C ALA A 72 2.63 2.62 0.59
N THR A 73 2.03 2.91 -0.57
CA THR A 73 1.08 2.01 -1.24
C THR A 73 1.73 0.68 -1.61
N ALA A 74 2.94 0.70 -2.19
CA ALA A 74 3.66 -0.52 -2.54
C ALA A 74 3.96 -1.39 -1.30
N PHE A 75 4.36 -0.77 -0.19
CA PHE A 75 4.71 -1.47 1.05
C PHE A 75 3.55 -2.25 1.67
N GLY A 76 2.30 -1.84 1.38
CA GLY A 76 1.10 -2.54 1.85
C GLY A 76 1.03 -4.02 1.44
N CYS A 77 1.71 -4.44 0.37
CA CYS A 77 1.72 -5.85 -0.04
C CYS A 77 2.41 -6.81 0.95
N GLN A 78 3.24 -6.28 1.85
CA GLN A 78 3.94 -7.07 2.87
C GLN A 78 3.03 -7.42 4.05
N ILE A 79 1.89 -6.74 4.18
CA ILE A 79 0.98 -6.93 5.30
C ILE A 79 0.08 -8.14 5.04
N THR A 80 -0.17 -8.93 6.08
CA THR A 80 -1.02 -10.13 6.00
C THR A 80 -1.88 -10.19 7.24
N LEU A 81 -3.20 -10.09 7.12
CA LEU A 81 -4.11 -10.26 8.26
C LEU A 81 -4.39 -11.75 8.47
N ARG A 82 -4.23 -12.22 9.71
CA ARG A 82 -4.63 -13.58 10.14
C ARG A 82 -5.48 -13.46 11.41
N PHE A 83 -6.53 -14.26 11.48
CA PHE A 83 -7.50 -14.33 12.59
C PHE A 83 -7.32 -15.65 13.35
#